data_AF-A0A7V3KP54-F1
#
_entry.id   AF-A0A7V3KP54-F1
#
_cell.length_a   1.000
_cell.length_b   1.000
_cell.length_c   1.000
_cell.angle_alpha   90.00
_cell.angle_beta   90.00
_cell.angle_gamma   90.00
#
_symmetry.space_group_name_H-M   'P 1'
#
loop_
_entity.id
_entity.type
_entity.pdbx_description
1 polymer ?
#
loop_
_entity_poly.entity_id
_entity_poly.type
_entity_poly.pdbx_seq_one_letter_code
_entity_poly.pdbx_strand_id
1 'polypeptide(L)'
;MKIKELPEEARPREKLMLFGPSSLKNYELLACVLGKGTVKEDVITLSKRIIEQYGNSLFLQNFKVRDLQELFEIGFVQACQITAMVELSRRLFKEKSTNQFLKPQDVFEYCKNMQFLKKEHLRGLFLDVKNKLLRDELI
;
A
#
# COMPACT_ATOMS: atom_id res chain seq x y z
N MET A 1 22.73 0.16 -16.83
CA MET A 1 23.53 1.19 -16.14
C MET A 1 23.72 0.74 -14.70
N LYS A 2 24.91 0.82 -14.11
CA LYS A 2 25.09 0.42 -12.71
C LYS A 2 24.72 1.61 -11.83
N ILE A 3 23.94 1.39 -10.78
CA ILE A 3 23.51 2.46 -9.85
C ILE A 3 24.71 3.21 -9.23
N LYS A 4 25.85 2.52 -9.07
CA LYS A 4 27.11 3.12 -8.61
C LYS A 4 27.66 4.21 -9.56
N GLU A 5 27.23 4.24 -10.81
CA GLU A 5 27.65 5.24 -11.81
C GLU A 5 26.83 6.54 -11.71
N LEU A 6 25.71 6.53 -10.96
CA LEU A 6 24.96 7.74 -10.66
C LEU A 6 25.70 8.58 -9.61
N PRO A 7 25.60 9.93 -9.70
CA PRO A 7 25.97 10.82 -8.61
C PRO A 7 25.35 10.34 -7.30
N GLU A 8 26.06 10.48 -6.18
CA GLU A 8 25.56 9.99 -4.88
C GLU A 8 24.18 10.57 -4.55
N GLU A 9 23.98 11.86 -4.81
CA GLU A 9 22.70 12.54 -4.61
C GLU A 9 21.54 11.99 -5.46
N ALA A 10 21.84 11.27 -6.55
CA ALA A 10 20.86 10.66 -7.44
C ALA A 10 20.61 9.18 -7.10
N ARG A 11 21.42 8.57 -6.23
CA ARG A 11 21.19 7.20 -5.77
C ARG A 11 20.11 7.19 -4.69
N PRO A 12 19.10 6.30 -4.75
CA PRO A 12 17.92 6.41 -3.89
C PRO A 12 18.21 6.45 -2.39
N ARG A 13 19.15 5.62 -1.89
CA ARG A 13 19.43 5.52 -0.45
C ARG A 13 20.21 6.71 0.08
N GLU A 14 21.18 7.16 -0.70
CA GLU A 14 22.00 8.33 -0.43
C GLU A 14 21.14 9.61 -0.51
N LYS A 15 20.28 9.72 -1.53
CA LYS A 15 19.26 10.77 -1.64
C LYS A 15 18.31 10.78 -0.45
N LEU A 16 17.83 9.60 -0.02
CA LEU A 16 16.97 9.46 1.16
C LEU A 16 17.68 9.95 2.43
N MET A 17 18.98 9.66 2.57
CA MET A 17 19.79 10.11 3.70
C MET A 17 20.04 11.63 3.68
N LEU A 18 20.33 12.20 2.51
CA LEU A 18 20.68 13.62 2.37
C LEU A 18 19.47 14.56 2.43
N PHE A 19 18.36 14.19 1.78
CA PHE A 19 17.22 15.08 1.55
C PHE A 19 15.91 14.58 2.15
N GLY A 20 15.92 13.39 2.76
CA GLY A 20 14.74 12.79 3.39
C GLY A 20 13.74 12.20 2.39
N PRO A 21 12.74 11.44 2.89
CA PRO A 21 11.82 10.66 2.06
C PRO A 21 10.93 11.52 1.15
N SER A 22 10.59 12.75 1.55
CA SER A 22 9.75 13.65 0.77
C SER A 22 10.37 14.12 -0.55
N SER A 23 11.70 14.00 -0.69
CA SER A 23 12.42 14.34 -1.93
C SER A 23 12.41 13.20 -2.98
N LEU A 24 11.95 12.01 -2.59
CA LEU A 24 11.93 10.82 -3.44
C LEU A 24 10.57 10.66 -4.12
N LYS A 25 10.60 10.28 -5.39
CA LYS A 25 9.41 9.76 -6.09
C LYS A 25 9.07 8.36 -5.59
N ASN A 26 7.83 7.93 -5.78
CA ASN A 26 7.35 6.61 -5.33
C ASN A 26 8.23 5.44 -5.81
N TYR A 27 8.71 5.47 -7.05
CA TYR A 27 9.62 4.43 -7.55
C TYR A 27 10.99 4.48 -6.89
N GLU A 28 11.47 5.66 -6.45
CA GLU A 28 12.74 5.78 -5.72
C GLU A 28 12.59 5.22 -4.30
N LEU A 29 11.44 5.43 -3.66
CA LEU A 29 11.11 4.82 -2.36
C LEU A 29 11.07 3.29 -2.47
N LEU A 30 10.40 2.76 -3.50
CA LEU A 30 10.39 1.32 -3.76
C LEU A 30 11.80 0.79 -4.05
N ALA A 31 12.62 1.55 -4.80
CA ALA A 31 14.00 1.19 -5.08
C ALA A 31 14.84 1.08 -3.79
N CYS A 32 14.63 1.95 -2.81
CA CYS A 32 15.26 1.85 -1.50
C CYS A 32 14.90 0.54 -0.77
N VAL A 33 13.62 0.16 -0.80
CA VAL A 33 13.09 -1.07 -0.18
C VAL A 33 13.68 -2.31 -0.83
N LEU A 34 13.65 -2.39 -2.17
CA LEU A 34 14.14 -3.56 -2.91
C LEU A 34 15.66 -3.69 -2.83
N GLY A 35 16.39 -2.57 -2.85
CA GLY A 35 17.84 -2.50 -2.66
C GLY A 35 18.71 -3.00 -3.81
N LYS A 36 18.22 -3.94 -4.61
CA LYS A 36 18.88 -4.44 -5.83
C LYS A 36 17.85 -4.74 -6.91
N GLY A 37 18.30 -4.67 -8.16
CA GLY A 37 17.52 -5.04 -9.33
C GLY A 37 17.45 -6.55 -9.53
N THR A 38 17.01 -6.97 -10.70
CA THR A 38 17.06 -8.36 -11.14
C THR A 38 18.33 -8.58 -11.99
N VAL A 39 18.45 -9.76 -12.60
CA VAL A 39 19.48 -10.01 -13.62
C VAL A 39 19.20 -9.21 -14.90
N LYS A 40 17.93 -8.91 -15.18
CA LYS A 40 17.49 -8.25 -16.43
C LYS A 40 17.58 -6.72 -16.36
N GLU A 41 17.31 -6.14 -15.20
CA GLU A 41 17.21 -4.68 -15.02
C GLU A 41 17.68 -4.22 -13.64
N ASP A 42 18.14 -2.97 -13.56
CA ASP A 42 18.53 -2.35 -12.29
C ASP A 42 17.31 -2.00 -11.41
N VAL A 43 17.57 -1.69 -10.13
CA VAL A 43 16.47 -1.49 -9.15
C VAL A 43 15.61 -0.27 -9.45
N ILE A 44 16.15 0.76 -10.12
CA ILE A 44 15.40 1.96 -10.44
C ILE A 44 14.44 1.64 -11.60
N THR A 45 14.94 0.97 -12.63
CA THR A 45 14.13 0.54 -13.78
C THR A 45 13.02 -0.43 -13.35
N LEU A 46 13.38 -1.43 -12.53
CA LEU A 46 12.40 -2.37 -11.93
C LEU A 46 11.31 -1.63 -11.15
N SER A 47 11.72 -0.71 -10.27
CA SER A 47 10.78 0.01 -9.41
C SER A 47 9.88 0.95 -10.21
N LYS A 48 10.40 1.58 -11.27
CA LYS A 48 9.59 2.37 -12.20
C LYS A 48 8.53 1.50 -12.87
N ARG A 49 8.93 0.37 -13.46
CA ARG A 49 8.03 -0.57 -14.12
C ARG A 49 6.89 -1.03 -13.21
N ILE A 50 7.21 -1.43 -11.98
CA ILE A 50 6.21 -1.86 -10.98
C ILE A 50 5.23 -0.72 -10.67
N ILE A 51 5.74 0.49 -10.42
CA ILE A 51 4.90 1.66 -10.08
C ILE A 51 4.09 2.15 -11.28
N GLU A 52 4.60 2.09 -12.50
CA GLU A 52 3.88 2.48 -13.71
C GLU A 52 2.74 1.50 -14.03
N GLN A 53 2.96 0.20 -13.85
CA GLN A 53 1.93 -0.81 -14.12
C GLN A 53 0.86 -0.88 -13.03
N TYR A 54 1.22 -0.76 -11.75
CA TYR A 54 0.29 -1.00 -10.64
C TYR A 54 0.05 0.23 -9.76
N GLY A 55 0.99 1.16 -9.67
CA GLY A 55 0.86 2.39 -8.90
C GLY A 55 0.24 2.18 -7.51
N ASN A 56 -0.81 2.92 -7.21
CA ASN A 56 -1.54 2.81 -5.95
C ASN A 56 -2.36 1.51 -5.82
N SER A 57 -2.68 0.85 -6.94
CA SER A 57 -3.44 -0.41 -6.92
C SER A 57 -2.62 -1.59 -6.38
N LEU A 58 -1.28 -1.50 -6.41
CA LEU A 58 -0.40 -2.49 -5.79
C LEU A 58 -0.74 -2.71 -4.31
N PHE A 59 -1.14 -1.64 -3.61
CA PHE A 59 -1.50 -1.67 -2.19
C PHE A 59 -2.94 -2.16 -1.93
N LEU A 60 -3.75 -2.28 -2.97
CA LEU A 60 -5.16 -2.71 -2.88
C LEU A 60 -5.33 -4.21 -3.18
N GLN A 61 -4.33 -4.85 -3.76
CA GLN A 61 -4.41 -6.26 -4.18
C GLN A 61 -3.77 -7.19 -3.14
N ASN A 62 -4.41 -8.36 -2.94
CA ASN A 62 -3.90 -9.42 -2.08
C ASN A 62 -3.08 -10.42 -2.91
N PHE A 63 -1.92 -9.99 -3.40
CA PHE A 63 -1.00 -10.89 -4.09
C PHE A 63 -0.34 -11.87 -3.13
N LYS A 64 -0.27 -13.15 -3.50
CA LYS A 64 0.65 -14.09 -2.84
C LYS A 64 2.07 -13.81 -3.32
N VAL A 65 3.05 -14.21 -2.51
CA VAL A 65 4.48 -14.04 -2.84
C VAL A 65 4.81 -14.66 -4.20
N ARG A 66 4.30 -15.86 -4.49
CA ARG A 66 4.53 -16.53 -5.78
C ARG A 66 3.96 -15.74 -6.96
N ASP A 67 2.76 -15.18 -6.81
CA ASP A 67 2.12 -14.37 -7.85
C ASP A 67 3.01 -13.16 -8.20
N LEU A 68 3.59 -12.50 -7.19
CA LEU A 68 4.52 -11.37 -7.42
C LEU A 68 5.80 -11.79 -8.12
N GLN A 69 6.35 -12.97 -7.81
CA GLN A 69 7.54 -13.48 -8.49
C GLN A 69 7.29 -13.69 -9.98
N GLU A 70 6.14 -14.26 -10.33
CA GLU A 70 5.75 -14.51 -11.72
C GLU A 70 5.40 -13.22 -12.45
N LEU A 71 4.58 -12.37 -11.82
CA LEU A 71 4.07 -11.13 -12.40
C LEU A 71 5.17 -10.09 -12.65
N PHE A 72 6.09 -9.95 -11.70
CA PHE A 72 7.16 -8.96 -11.78
C PHE A 72 8.50 -9.55 -12.20
N GLU A 73 8.59 -10.86 -12.41
CA GLU A 73 9.83 -11.58 -12.70
C GLU A 73 10.93 -11.28 -11.67
N ILE A 74 10.54 -11.21 -10.39
CA ILE A 74 11.43 -10.89 -9.26
C ILE A 74 11.76 -12.12 -8.42
N GLY A 75 12.87 -12.02 -7.68
CA GLY A 75 13.26 -13.08 -6.75
C GLY A 75 12.38 -13.13 -5.49
N PHE A 76 12.45 -14.26 -4.79
CA PHE A 76 11.70 -14.51 -3.55
C PHE A 76 11.86 -13.37 -2.52
N VAL A 77 13.08 -12.88 -2.31
CA VAL A 77 13.37 -11.80 -1.34
C VAL A 77 12.61 -10.52 -1.70
N GLN A 78 12.63 -10.09 -2.96
CA GLN A 78 11.95 -8.88 -3.43
C GLN A 78 10.43 -9.02 -3.34
N ALA A 79 9.91 -10.20 -3.69
CA ALA A 79 8.48 -10.49 -3.53
C ALA A 79 8.04 -10.41 -2.06
N CYS A 80 8.79 -11.02 -1.14
CA CYS A 80 8.55 -10.91 0.31
C CYS A 80 8.61 -9.46 0.80
N GLN A 81 9.57 -8.66 0.34
CA GLN A 81 9.68 -7.24 0.70
C GLN A 81 8.43 -6.45 0.28
N ILE A 82 7.94 -6.65 -0.95
CA ILE A 82 6.73 -6.00 -1.44
C ILE A 82 5.51 -6.45 -0.63
N THR A 83 5.33 -7.76 -0.43
CA THR A 83 4.20 -8.29 0.36
C THR A 83 4.21 -7.75 1.79
N ALA A 84 5.38 -7.73 2.44
CA ALA A 84 5.51 -7.23 3.80
C ALA A 84 5.23 -5.72 3.88
N MET A 85 5.74 -4.94 2.92
CA MET A 85 5.48 -3.49 2.85
C MET A 85 3.99 -3.19 2.66
N VAL A 86 3.32 -3.90 1.75
CA VAL A 86 1.88 -3.74 1.49
C VAL A 86 1.06 -4.11 2.72
N GLU A 87 1.35 -5.25 3.35
CA GLU A 87 0.63 -5.69 4.56
C GLU A 87 0.89 -4.75 5.74
N LEU A 88 2.12 -4.25 5.91
CA LEU A 88 2.45 -3.27 6.94
C LEU A 88 1.70 -1.97 6.72
N SER A 89 1.73 -1.44 5.49
CA SER A 89 0.93 -0.28 5.08
C SER A 89 -0.54 -0.51 5.43
N ARG A 90 -1.10 -1.65 5.00
CA ARG A 90 -2.46 -2.03 5.34
C ARG A 90 -2.69 -2.01 6.84
N ARG A 91 -1.86 -2.62 7.69
CA ARG A 91 -2.05 -2.59 9.17
C ARG A 91 -2.00 -1.18 9.74
N LEU A 92 -1.02 -0.37 9.33
CA LEU A 92 -0.83 1.00 9.80
C LEU A 92 -1.98 1.93 9.39
N PHE A 93 -2.56 1.73 8.21
CA PHE A 93 -3.66 2.54 7.69
C PHE A 93 -5.05 1.93 7.95
N LYS A 94 -5.15 0.63 8.27
CA LYS A 94 -6.41 -0.06 8.61
C LYS A 94 -6.95 0.37 9.99
N GLU A 95 -6.09 0.87 10.88
CA GLU A 95 -6.51 1.55 12.12
C GLU A 95 -6.91 3.03 11.91
N LYS A 96 -6.85 3.52 10.66
CA LYS A 96 -7.39 4.83 10.25
C LYS A 96 -8.28 4.69 9.02
N SER A 97 -9.15 3.68 9.00
CA SER A 97 -10.51 4.06 8.63
C SER A 97 -10.90 5.08 9.67
N THR A 98 -10.78 6.37 9.32
CA THR A 98 -11.56 7.36 10.02
C THR A 98 -12.95 6.81 9.88
N ASN A 99 -13.46 6.29 10.99
CA ASN A 99 -14.83 5.89 11.22
C ASN A 99 -15.79 7.08 11.00
N GLN A 100 -15.36 8.09 10.27
CA GLN A 100 -15.96 9.37 10.03
C GLN A 100 -16.81 9.26 8.79
N PHE A 101 -18.12 9.32 8.98
CA PHE A 101 -19.07 9.31 7.90
C PHE A 101 -19.29 10.76 7.45
N LEU A 102 -18.71 11.15 6.32
CA LEU A 102 -18.84 12.51 5.78
C LEU A 102 -20.00 12.61 4.80
N LYS A 103 -20.36 11.49 4.17
CA LYS A 103 -21.46 11.38 3.20
C LYS A 103 -22.22 10.06 3.40
N PRO A 104 -23.51 10.00 3.01
CA PRO A 104 -24.32 8.78 3.17
C PRO A 104 -23.70 7.53 2.55
N GLN A 105 -22.95 7.69 1.46
CA GLN A 105 -22.22 6.59 0.80
C GLN A 105 -21.21 5.90 1.73
N ASP A 106 -20.62 6.64 2.68
CA ASP A 106 -19.63 6.08 3.62
C ASP A 106 -20.31 5.11 4.60
N VAL A 107 -21.52 5.46 5.06
CA VAL A 107 -22.36 4.58 5.89
C VAL A 107 -22.81 3.35 5.10
N PHE A 108 -23.21 3.55 3.84
CA PHE A 108 -23.60 2.45 2.97
C PHE A 108 -22.45 1.47 2.76
N GLU A 109 -21.25 1.93 2.37
CA GLU A 109 -20.10 1.06 2.16
C GLU A 109 -19.68 0.35 3.47
N TYR A 110 -19.81 1.01 4.62
CA TYR A 110 -19.59 0.40 5.94
C TYR A 110 -20.58 -0.76 6.22
N CYS A 111 -21.87 -0.57 5.92
CA CYS A 111 -22.93 -1.55 6.16
C CYS A 111 -23.18 -2.51 5.00
N LYS A 112 -22.54 -2.33 3.84
CA LYS A 112 -22.83 -3.05 2.58
C LYS A 112 -22.84 -4.56 2.71
N ASN A 113 -21.98 -5.10 3.56
CA ASN A 113 -21.90 -6.55 3.80
C ASN A 113 -23.14 -7.13 4.49
N MET A 114 -24.01 -6.30 5.07
CA MET A 114 -25.27 -6.73 5.69
C MET A 114 -26.23 -7.36 4.67
N GLN A 115 -26.11 -7.02 3.38
CA GLN A 115 -26.95 -7.60 2.32
C GLN A 115 -26.79 -9.12 2.17
N PHE A 116 -25.70 -9.68 2.68
CA PHE A 116 -25.43 -11.13 2.60
C PHE A 116 -25.87 -11.89 3.86
N LEU A 117 -26.42 -11.20 4.86
CA LEU A 117 -26.85 -11.83 6.10
C LEU A 117 -28.17 -12.58 5.89
N LYS A 118 -28.25 -13.81 6.41
CA LYS A 118 -29.42 -14.69 6.26
C LYS A 118 -30.63 -14.29 7.10
N LYS A 119 -30.47 -13.29 7.96
CA LYS A 119 -31.50 -12.75 8.85
C LYS A 119 -31.43 -11.24 8.79
N GLU A 120 -32.55 -10.58 9.04
CA GLU A 120 -32.56 -9.14 9.26
C GLU A 120 -31.74 -8.79 10.49
N HIS A 121 -30.94 -7.72 10.36
CA HIS A 121 -30.09 -7.19 11.42
C HIS A 121 -30.33 -5.69 11.45
N LEU A 122 -30.70 -5.16 12.62
CA LEU A 122 -30.78 -3.73 12.86
C LEU A 122 -29.49 -3.30 13.55
N ARG A 123 -28.83 -2.25 13.04
CA ARG A 123 -27.60 -1.72 13.65
C ARG A 123 -27.74 -0.26 14.04
N GLY A 124 -27.27 0.08 15.24
CA GLY A 124 -27.11 1.44 15.73
C GLY A 124 -25.66 1.90 15.57
N LEU A 125 -25.42 2.88 14.70
CA LEU A 125 -24.12 3.53 14.52
C LEU A 125 -24.09 4.83 15.31
N PHE A 126 -23.33 4.87 16.41
CA PHE A 126 -23.21 6.02 17.29
C PHE A 126 -22.00 6.86 16.91
N LEU A 127 -22.21 8.15 16.60
CA LEU A 127 -21.17 9.04 16.10
C LEU A 127 -20.85 10.16 17.10
N ASP A 128 -19.64 10.70 17.04
CA ASP A 128 -19.27 11.95 17.72
C ASP A 128 -19.67 13.20 16.90
N VAL A 129 -19.38 14.39 17.43
CA VAL A 129 -19.67 15.69 16.81
C VAL A 129 -18.92 15.93 15.49
N LYS A 130 -17.93 15.10 15.14
CA LYS A 130 -17.22 15.14 13.87
C LYS A 130 -17.66 14.01 12.94
N ASN A 131 -18.76 13.31 13.25
CA ASN A 131 -19.29 12.14 12.56
C ASN A 131 -18.42 10.89 12.64
N LYS A 132 -17.50 10.80 13.61
CA LYS A 132 -16.68 9.61 13.83
C LYS A 132 -17.44 8.58 14.65
N LEU A 133 -17.54 7.35 14.15
CA LEU A 133 -18.17 6.19 14.77
C LEU A 133 -17.44 5.84 16.07
N LEU A 134 -18.15 6.07 17.15
CA LEU A 134 -17.82 5.73 18.52
C LEU A 134 -18.18 4.27 18.81
N ARG A 135 -19.32 3.80 18.30
CA ARG A 135 -19.84 2.46 18.58
C ARG A 135 -20.77 1.97 17.46
N ASP A 136 -20.63 0.69 17.09
CA ASP A 136 -21.57 -0.05 16.23
C ASP A 136 -22.21 -1.15 17.08
N GLU A 137 -23.54 -1.14 17.20
CA GLU A 137 -24.30 -2.04 18.06
C GLU A 137 -25.38 -2.75 17.24
N LEU A 138 -25.47 -4.08 17.38
CA LEU A 138 -26.56 -4.86 16.81
C LEU A 138 -27.74 -4.86 17.78
N ILE A 139 -28.91 -4.43 17.29
CA ILE A 139 -30.17 -4.32 18.01
C ILE A 139 -31.06 -5.50 17.65
#